data_AF-A0A3M1J633-F1
#
_entry.id   AF-A0A3M1J633-F1
#
_cell.length_a   1.000
_cell.length_b   1.000
_cell.length_c   1.000
_cell.angle_alpha   90.00
_cell.angle_beta   90.00
_cell.angle_gamma   90.00
#
_symmetry.space_group_name_H-M   'P 1'
#
loop_
_entity.id
_entity.type
_entity.pdbx_description
1 polymer ?
#
loop_
_entity_poly.entity_id
_entity_poly.type
_entity_poly.pdbx_seq_one_letter_code
_entity_poly.pdbx_strand_id
1 'polypeptide(L)'
;MLPAGGPFLINAPQLQHLLQKISTVRAAVIGDFCLDAYYFLEPAAAEISVETGLPTRPVRSIRFTPGGAGTIVNNLVSIGVGAVSVFGIVGDDLFGREMARQFSQAGV
;
A
#
# COMPACT_ATOMS: atom_id res chain seq x y z
N MET A 1 40.86 5.72 15.51
CA MET A 1 39.71 5.10 16.19
C MET A 1 38.61 6.15 16.24
N LEU A 2 37.72 6.16 15.24
CA LEU A 2 36.62 7.12 15.15
C LEU A 2 35.55 6.73 16.19
N PRO A 3 34.89 7.69 16.86
CA PRO A 3 33.79 7.37 17.76
C PRO A 3 32.67 6.70 16.94
N ALA A 4 32.29 5.49 17.36
CA ALA A 4 31.12 4.80 16.82
C ALA A 4 29.87 5.59 17.23
N GLY A 5 29.35 6.43 16.34
CA GLY A 5 28.17 7.23 16.63
C GLY A 5 28.12 8.54 15.85
N GLY A 6 27.81 8.47 14.55
CA GLY A 6 27.22 9.65 13.90
C GLY A 6 25.84 9.95 14.53
N PRO A 7 25.30 11.18 14.39
CA PRO A 7 24.09 11.65 15.09
C PRO A 7 22.78 10.89 14.78
N PHE A 8 22.85 9.80 14.01
CA PHE A 8 21.71 9.02 13.53
C PHE A 8 21.82 7.50 13.79
N LEU A 9 22.84 7.02 14.51
CA LEU A 9 22.94 5.59 14.84
C LEU A 9 22.04 5.25 16.04
N ILE A 10 20.89 4.63 15.76
CA ILE A 10 20.00 4.06 16.77
C ILE A 10 20.53 2.69 17.18
N ASN A 11 20.72 2.46 18.48
CA ASN A 11 21.11 1.14 19.01
C ASN A 11 19.86 0.25 19.26
N ALA A 12 20.07 -1.06 19.44
CA ALA A 12 18.97 -2.01 19.59
C ALA A 12 18.01 -1.68 20.77
N PRO A 13 18.49 -1.30 21.98
CA PRO A 13 17.59 -0.87 23.07
C PRO A 13 16.75 0.36 22.71
N GLN A 14 17.33 1.36 22.07
CA GLN A 14 16.61 2.55 21.62
C GLN A 14 15.55 2.20 20.58
N LEU A 15 15.89 1.35 19.61
CA LEU A 15 14.95 0.87 18.59
C LEU A 15 13.76 0.14 19.25
N GLN A 16 14.03 -0.77 20.18
CA GLN A 16 12.98 -1.53 20.85
C GLN A 16 12.04 -0.63 21.65
N HIS A 17 12.58 0.38 22.33
CA HIS A 17 11.79 1.40 23.02
C HIS A 17 10.90 2.22 22.07
N LEU A 18 11.43 2.59 20.90
CA LEU A 18 10.65 3.31 19.87
C LEU A 18 9.53 2.44 19.31
N LEU A 19 9.82 1.17 19.00
CA LEU A 19 8.82 0.22 18.49
C LEU A 19 7.72 -0.05 19.53
N GLN A 20 8.06 -0.15 20.82
CA GLN A 20 7.04 -0.27 21.87
C GLN A 20 6.10 0.94 21.92
N LYS A 21 6.66 2.14 21.73
CA LYS A 21 5.90 3.39 21.73
C LYS A 21 5.09 3.64 20.46
N ILE A 22 5.36 2.95 19.36
CA ILE A 22 4.68 3.22 18.08
C ILE A 22 3.16 2.98 18.17
N SER A 23 2.76 2.03 19.02
CA SER A 23 1.36 1.72 19.33
C SER A 23 0.58 2.85 20.00
N THR A 24 1.25 3.88 20.53
CA THR A 24 0.60 5.07 21.11
C THR A 24 0.52 6.23 20.12
N VAL A 25 1.18 6.12 18.97
CA VAL A 25 1.20 7.16 17.94
C VAL A 25 -0.15 7.19 17.22
N ARG A 26 -0.59 8.42 16.91
CA ARG A 26 -1.74 8.67 16.04
C ARG A 26 -1.27 9.47 14.84
N ALA A 27 -1.59 9.01 13.64
CA ALA A 27 -1.14 9.61 12.40
C ALA A 27 -2.31 9.94 11.47
N ALA A 28 -2.27 11.11 10.85
CA ALA A 28 -3.18 11.47 9.76
C ALA A 28 -2.38 11.48 8.45
N VAL A 29 -2.87 10.77 7.44
CA VAL A 29 -2.29 10.78 6.09
C VAL A 29 -3.21 11.58 5.19
N ILE A 30 -2.70 12.70 4.68
CA ILE A 30 -3.40 13.62 3.79
C ILE A 30 -2.64 13.65 2.46
N GLY A 31 -3.30 13.37 1.35
CA GLY A 31 -2.65 13.43 0.05
C GLY A 31 -3.40 12.69 -1.06
N ASP A 32 -2.67 12.37 -2.12
CA ASP A 32 -3.20 11.71 -3.30
C ASP A 32 -3.17 10.19 -3.12
N PHE A 33 -4.35 9.59 -3.25
CA PHE A 33 -4.53 8.15 -3.16
C PHE A 33 -4.82 7.57 -4.54
N CYS A 34 -4.27 6.39 -4.81
CA CYS A 34 -4.57 5.62 -6.01
C CYS A 34 -4.69 4.13 -5.68
N LEU A 35 -5.13 3.34 -6.64
CA LEU A 35 -5.02 1.88 -6.57
C LEU A 35 -3.96 1.42 -7.57
N ASP A 36 -3.01 0.62 -7.08
CA ASP A 36 -2.11 -0.15 -7.93
C ASP A 36 -2.87 -1.40 -8.40
N ALA A 37 -3.00 -1.55 -9.71
CA ALA A 37 -3.73 -2.67 -10.34
C ALA A 37 -2.75 -3.70 -10.91
N TYR A 38 -2.75 -4.90 -10.33
CA TYR A 38 -1.94 -6.02 -10.78
C TYR A 38 -2.80 -7.00 -11.58
N TYR A 39 -2.49 -7.14 -12.86
CA TYR A 39 -3.14 -8.07 -13.78
C TYR A 39 -2.31 -9.34 -13.88
N PHE A 40 -2.86 -10.46 -13.44
CA PHE A 40 -2.21 -11.77 -13.51
C PHE A 40 -2.59 -12.43 -14.83
N LEU A 41 -1.63 -12.50 -15.75
CA LEU A 41 -1.84 -13.03 -17.09
C LEU A 41 -1.77 -14.57 -17.10
N GLU A 42 -2.56 -15.18 -17.98
CA GLU A 42 -2.52 -16.62 -18.28
C GLU A 42 -2.21 -16.85 -19.76
N PRO A 43 -0.91 -16.84 -20.14
CA PRO A 43 -0.51 -16.94 -21.55
C PRO A 43 -0.96 -18.23 -22.24
N ALA A 44 -1.19 -19.30 -21.48
CA ALA A 44 -1.66 -20.59 -22.01
C ALA A 44 -3.09 -20.52 -22.59
N ALA A 45 -3.89 -19.52 -22.19
CA ALA A 45 -5.23 -19.28 -22.71
C ALA A 45 -5.24 -18.26 -23.87
N ALA A 46 -4.08 -17.91 -24.41
CA ALA A 46 -3.99 -16.90 -25.47
C ALA A 46 -4.62 -17.41 -26.77
N GLU A 47 -5.37 -16.53 -27.41
CA GLU A 47 -5.99 -16.73 -28.71
C GLU A 47 -5.43 -15.69 -29.70
N ILE A 48 -5.55 -15.94 -31.00
CA ILE A 48 -5.16 -14.93 -32.00
C ILE A 48 -6.33 -13.97 -32.22
N SER A 49 -6.09 -12.68 -32.01
CA SER A 49 -7.05 -11.62 -32.29
C SER A 49 -7.41 -11.58 -33.77
N VAL A 50 -8.71 -11.66 -34.08
CA VAL A 50 -9.22 -11.55 -35.47
C VAL A 50 -8.99 -10.16 -36.05
N GLU A 51 -9.03 -9.12 -35.22
CA GLU A 51 -8.89 -7.72 -35.62
C GLU A 51 -7.43 -7.36 -35.95
N THR A 52 -6.49 -7.85 -35.14
CA THR A 52 -5.09 -7.38 -35.16
C THR A 52 -4.08 -8.45 -35.54
N GLY A 53 -4.48 -9.73 -35.57
CA GLY A 53 -3.58 -10.86 -35.80
C GLY A 53 -2.58 -11.14 -34.66
N LEU A 54 -2.66 -10.41 -33.54
CA LEU A 54 -1.75 -10.56 -32.40
C LEU A 54 -2.32 -11.54 -31.35
N PRO A 55 -1.47 -12.27 -30.60
CA PRO A 55 -1.91 -13.05 -29.45
C PRO A 55 -2.57 -12.16 -28.39
N THR A 56 -3.72 -12.61 -27.84
CA THR A 56 -4.37 -11.96 -26.72
C THR A 56 -3.52 -12.09 -25.45
N ARG A 57 -3.81 -11.24 -24.46
CA ARG A 57 -3.22 -11.32 -23.11
C ARG A 57 -4.32 -11.60 -22.09
N PRO A 58 -4.77 -12.86 -21.96
CA PRO A 58 -5.85 -13.21 -21.05
C PRO A 58 -5.45 -12.89 -19.61
N VAL A 59 -6.34 -12.20 -18.90
CA VAL A 59 -6.18 -11.89 -17.48
C VAL A 59 -6.97 -12.91 -16.69
N ARG A 60 -6.29 -13.71 -15.87
CA ARG A 60 -6.93 -14.70 -15.00
C ARG A 60 -7.51 -14.07 -13.74
N SER A 61 -6.80 -13.10 -13.18
CA SER A 61 -7.25 -12.38 -12.00
C SER A 61 -6.63 -10.99 -11.92
N ILE A 62 -7.28 -10.13 -11.16
CA ILE A 62 -6.83 -8.76 -10.90
C ILE A 62 -6.74 -8.59 -9.39
N ARG A 63 -5.67 -7.95 -8.92
CA ARG A 63 -5.52 -7.53 -7.53
C ARG A 63 -5.31 -6.03 -7.48
N PHE A 64 -6.08 -5.37 -6.62
CA PHE A 64 -5.89 -3.96 -6.31
C PHE A 64 -5.20 -3.81 -4.94
N THR A 65 -4.33 -2.81 -4.80
CA THR A 65 -3.77 -2.39 -3.52
C THR A 65 -3.73 -0.86 -3.44
N PRO A 66 -3.95 -0.22 -2.27
CA PRO A 66 -3.80 1.23 -2.14
C PRO A 66 -2.37 1.65 -2.42
N GLY A 67 -2.19 2.50 -3.42
CA GLY A 67 -0.94 3.13 -3.83
C GLY A 67 -0.88 4.61 -3.43
N GLY A 68 0.21 5.28 -3.77
CA GLY A 68 0.44 6.69 -3.41
C GLY A 68 0.44 6.87 -1.88
N ALA A 69 -0.41 7.77 -1.38
CA ALA A 69 -0.61 7.93 0.06
C ALA A 69 -1.13 6.64 0.74
N GLY A 70 -1.79 5.74 0.01
CA GLY A 70 -2.21 4.43 0.51
C GLY A 70 -1.06 3.52 0.92
N THR A 71 0.09 3.60 0.24
CA THR A 71 1.30 2.88 0.65
C THR A 71 1.79 3.32 2.02
N ILE A 72 1.69 4.63 2.31
CA ILE A 72 2.08 5.18 3.62
C ILE A 72 1.14 4.67 4.71
N VAL A 73 -0.16 4.68 4.46
CA VAL A 73 -1.17 4.12 5.39
C VAL A 73 -0.86 2.65 5.68
N ASN A 74 -0.65 1.83 4.65
CA ASN A 74 -0.32 0.41 4.80
C ASN A 74 0.95 0.20 5.64
N ASN A 75 1.97 1.04 5.44
CA ASN A 75 3.20 0.98 6.24
C ASN A 75 2.93 1.33 7.71
N LEU A 76 2.20 2.41 7.99
CA LEU A 76 1.86 2.82 9.36
C LEU A 76 1.03 1.75 10.09
N VAL A 77 0.05 1.16 9.41
CA VAL A 77 -0.73 0.04 9.97
C VAL A 77 0.15 -1.18 10.23
N SER A 78 1.00 -1.57 9.27
CA SER A 78 1.84 -2.78 9.40
C SER A 78 2.90 -2.69 10.50
N ILE A 79 3.40 -1.49 10.80
CA ILE A 79 4.33 -1.28 11.92
C ILE A 79 3.62 -1.10 13.27
N GLY A 80 2.29 -1.15 13.29
CA GLY A 80 1.49 -1.13 14.52
C GLY A 80 1.26 0.26 15.11
N VAL A 81 1.15 1.30 14.28
CA VAL A 81 0.69 2.63 14.74
C VAL A 81 -0.71 2.49 15.37
N GLY A 82 -0.91 3.12 16.54
CA GLY A 82 -2.13 2.94 17.34
C GLY A 82 -3.41 3.41 16.66
N ALA A 83 -3.35 4.52 15.92
CA ALA A 83 -4.44 4.96 15.06
C ALA A 83 -3.92 5.66 13.81
N VAL A 84 -4.50 5.32 12.67
CA VAL A 84 -4.25 6.00 11.39
C VAL A 84 -5.56 6.61 10.92
N SER A 85 -5.52 7.77 10.27
CA SER A 85 -6.70 8.40 9.66
C SER A 85 -6.34 8.85 8.25
N VAL A 86 -7.24 8.58 7.30
CA VAL A 86 -7.06 8.87 5.88
C VAL A 86 -7.87 10.09 5.47
N PHE A 87 -7.23 11.04 4.78
CA PHE A 87 -7.89 12.21 4.22
C PHE A 87 -7.48 12.37 2.75
N GLY A 88 -8.42 12.09 1.85
CA GLY A 88 -8.20 12.20 0.42
C GLY A 88 -9.52 12.33 -0.33
N ILE A 89 -9.42 12.52 -1.63
CA ILE A 89 -10.58 12.56 -2.53
C ILE A 89 -10.62 11.24 -3.30
N VAL A 90 -11.78 10.60 -3.32
CA VAL A 90 -12.04 9.40 -4.12
C VAL A 90 -13.26 9.63 -5.02
N GLY A 91 -13.25 9.02 -6.20
CA GLY A 91 -14.42 9.02 -7.08
C GLY A 91 -15.52 8.10 -6.56
N ASP A 92 -16.77 8.36 -6.96
CA ASP A 92 -17.89 7.42 -6.74
C ASP A 92 -17.94 6.33 -7.82
N ASP A 93 -16.85 5.58 -7.93
CA ASP A 93 -16.67 4.51 -8.90
C ASP A 93 -16.23 3.21 -8.22
N LEU A 94 -16.01 2.17 -9.04
CA LEU A 94 -15.56 0.87 -8.54
C LEU A 94 -14.24 0.97 -7.78
N PHE A 95 -13.31 1.81 -8.23
CA PHE A 95 -11.98 1.96 -7.66
C PHE A 95 -12.02 2.75 -6.35
N GLY A 96 -12.81 3.82 -6.28
CA GLY A 96 -13.04 4.55 -5.04
C GLY A 96 -13.68 3.67 -3.96
N ARG A 97 -14.69 2.87 -4.32
CA ARG A 97 -15.34 1.91 -3.40
C ARG A 97 -14.38 0.79 -2.99
N GLU A 98 -13.58 0.25 -3.90
CA GLU A 98 -12.57 -0.76 -3.59
C GLU A 98 -11.49 -0.23 -2.64
N MET A 99 -11.00 1.00 -2.87
CA MET A 99 -10.04 1.65 -1.98
C MET A 99 -10.62 1.86 -0.58
N ALA A 100 -11.84 2.41 -0.48
CA ALA A 100 -12.53 2.60 0.80
C ALA A 100 -12.73 1.27 1.55
N ARG A 101 -13.09 0.21 0.83
CA ARG A 101 -13.23 -1.15 1.38
C ARG A 101 -11.90 -1.65 1.95
N GLN A 102 -10.78 -1.44 1.26
CA GLN A 102 -9.46 -1.89 1.73
C GLN A 102 -8.99 -1.12 2.98
N PHE A 103 -9.21 0.20 3.05
CA PHE A 103 -8.89 0.96 4.27
C PHE A 103 -9.76 0.55 5.45
N SER A 104 -11.07 0.35 5.23
CA SER A 104 -11.96 -0.16 6.28
C SER A 104 -11.52 -1.53 6.81
N GLN A 105 -11.06 -2.44 5.93
CA GLN A 105 -10.51 -3.73 6.34
C GLN A 105 -9.18 -3.63 7.09
N ALA A 106 -8.39 -2.60 6.81
CA ALA A 106 -7.15 -2.30 7.53
C ALA A 106 -7.39 -1.59 8.87
N GLY A 107 -8.64 -1.28 9.21
CA GLY A 107 -9.01 -0.60 10.46
C GLY A 107 -8.72 0.90 10.45
N VAL A 108 -8.75 1.52 9.26
CA VAL A 108 -8.46 2.94 9.03
C VAL A 108 -9.67 3.68 8.47
#